data_AF-A0A7Z9MQX3-F1
#
_entry.id   AF-A0A7Z9MQX3-F1
#
_cell.length_a   1.000
_cell.length_b   1.000
_cell.length_c   1.000
_cell.angle_alpha   90.00
_cell.angle_beta   90.00
_cell.angle_gamma   90.00
#
_symmetry.space_group_name_H-M   'P 1'
#
loop_
_entity.id
_entity.type
_entity.pdbx_description
1 polymer ?
#
loop_
_entity_poly.entity_id
_entity_poly.type
_entity_poly.pdbx_seq_one_letter_code
_entity_poly.pdbx_strand_id
1 'polypeptide(L)'
;ESHEKVQSAIDNLWMFTNELFEMNEIDNEMLEQKIGVDCSKLKIEWDKIINEVLSEATLNRPEDANMPTGGRQGIHTEHLGHLLSDMQYLQRAYPDATW
;
A
#
# COMPACT_ATOMS: atom_id res chain seq x y z
N GLU A 1 19.03 -13.69 -12.99
CA GLU A 1 19.25 -13.11 -11.65
C GLU A 1 18.51 -11.80 -11.40
N SER A 2 18.93 -10.63 -11.93
CA SER A 2 18.25 -9.34 -11.64
C SER A 2 16.78 -9.34 -12.06
N HIS A 3 16.51 -9.78 -13.29
CA HIS A 3 15.15 -9.89 -13.82
C HIS A 3 14.24 -10.77 -12.95
N GLU A 4 14.70 -11.96 -12.57
CA GLU A 4 13.97 -12.89 -11.70
C GLU A 4 13.71 -12.31 -10.31
N LYS A 5 14.67 -11.57 -9.74
CA LYS A 5 14.50 -10.89 -8.46
C LYS A 5 13.40 -9.83 -8.52
N VAL A 6 13.35 -9.05 -9.60
CA VAL A 6 12.31 -8.02 -9.79
C VAL A 6 10.94 -8.66 -10.00
N GLN A 7 10.85 -9.70 -10.84
CA GLN A 7 9.60 -10.44 -11.03
C GLN A 7 9.08 -10.98 -9.69
N SER A 8 9.94 -11.65 -8.92
CA SER A 8 9.56 -12.18 -7.61
C SER A 8 9.14 -11.09 -6.62
N ALA A 9 9.79 -9.92 -6.64
CA ALA A 9 9.40 -8.80 -5.80
C ALA A 9 7.99 -8.30 -6.14
N ILE A 10 7.66 -8.19 -7.42
CA ILE A 10 6.33 -7.78 -7.89
C ILE A 10 5.30 -8.82 -7.49
N ASP A 11 5.55 -10.10 -7.76
CA ASP A 11 4.63 -11.20 -7.42
C ASP A 11 4.27 -11.20 -5.92
N ASN A 12 5.27 -10.94 -5.05
CA ASN A 12 5.07 -10.92 -3.60
C ASN A 12 4.35 -9.67 -3.08
N LEU A 13 4.53 -8.52 -3.72
CA LEU A 13 3.96 -7.25 -3.26
C LEU A 13 2.60 -6.93 -3.89
N TRP A 14 2.27 -7.57 -5.01
CA TRP A 14 1.09 -7.26 -5.82
C TRP A 14 -0.21 -7.28 -5.04
N MET A 15 -0.35 -8.24 -4.12
CA MET A 15 -1.56 -8.43 -3.31
C MET A 15 -1.95 -7.19 -2.50
N PHE A 16 -1.01 -6.30 -2.18
CA PHE A 16 -1.30 -5.09 -1.40
C PHE A 16 -1.75 -3.89 -2.24
N THR A 17 -1.73 -4.00 -3.58
CA THR A 17 -2.00 -2.85 -4.46
C THR A 17 -3.47 -2.42 -4.47
N ASN A 18 -4.42 -3.30 -4.12
CA ASN A 18 -5.85 -2.96 -4.15
C ASN A 18 -6.21 -1.87 -3.14
N GLU A 19 -5.61 -1.90 -1.95
CA GLU A 19 -5.90 -0.94 -0.87
C GLU A 19 -5.60 0.51 -1.29
N LEU A 20 -4.74 0.73 -2.30
CA LEU A 20 -4.46 2.06 -2.85
C LEU A 20 -5.69 2.75 -3.47
N PHE A 21 -6.70 1.97 -3.90
CA PHE A 21 -7.87 2.47 -4.62
C PHE A 21 -9.17 2.36 -3.83
N GLU A 22 -9.09 1.82 -2.61
CA GLU A 22 -10.26 1.66 -1.75
C GLU A 22 -10.70 3.00 -1.18
N MET A 23 -12.02 3.21 -1.21
CA MET A 23 -12.69 4.38 -0.65
C MET A 23 -13.49 3.95 0.58
N ASN A 24 -13.21 4.53 1.74
CA ASN A 24 -14.00 4.34 2.95
C ASN A 24 -15.00 5.48 3.17
N GLU A 25 -15.76 5.41 4.27
CA GLU A 25 -16.77 6.43 4.62
C GLU A 25 -16.17 7.84 4.72
N ILE A 26 -15.02 7.97 5.38
CA ILE A 26 -14.31 9.26 5.52
C ILE A 26 -13.86 9.78 4.15
N ASP A 27 -13.35 8.92 3.27
CA ASP A 27 -12.93 9.33 1.93
C ASP A 27 -14.10 9.88 1.10
N ASN A 28 -15.25 9.21 1.19
CA ASN A 28 -16.47 9.65 0.51
C ASN A 28 -16.97 11.00 1.06
N GLU A 29 -16.99 11.18 2.38
CA GLU A 29 -17.35 12.45 3.02
C GLU A 29 -16.41 13.59 2.60
N MET A 30 -15.10 13.32 2.52
CA MET A 30 -14.11 14.31 2.08
C MET A 30 -14.25 14.62 0.59
N LEU A 31 -14.60 13.63 -0.23
CA LEU A 31 -14.85 13.81 -1.66
C LEU A 31 -16.07 14.70 -1.93
N GLU A 32 -17.16 14.50 -1.18
CA GLU A 32 -18.37 15.34 -1.26
C GLU A 32 -18.07 16.82 -0.96
N GLN A 33 -17.19 17.05 0.02
CA GLN A 33 -16.71 18.38 0.38
C GLN A 33 -15.66 18.95 -0.60
N LYS A 34 -15.27 18.19 -1.63
CA LYS A 34 -14.22 18.54 -2.61
C LYS A 34 -12.85 18.78 -1.97
N ILE A 35 -12.58 18.12 -0.84
CA ILE A 35 -11.29 18.12 -0.13
C ILE A 35 -10.49 16.86 -0.48
N GLY A 36 -11.17 15.71 -0.46
CA GLY A 36 -10.60 14.40 -0.78
C GLY A 36 -10.54 14.12 -2.28
N VAL A 37 -9.82 13.06 -2.65
CA VAL A 37 -9.69 12.56 -4.02
C VAL A 37 -10.42 11.22 -4.13
N ASP A 38 -11.09 11.01 -5.27
CA ASP A 38 -11.70 9.72 -5.60
C ASP A 38 -10.60 8.74 -6.04
N CYS A 39 -10.08 7.97 -5.09
CA CYS A 39 -9.00 7.00 -5.31
C CYS A 39 -9.43 5.86 -6.24
N SER A 40 -10.73 5.51 -6.27
CA SER A 40 -11.25 4.45 -7.14
C SER A 40 -11.04 4.76 -8.63
N LYS A 41 -11.08 6.05 -9.00
CA LYS A 41 -10.85 6.50 -10.37
C LYS A 41 -9.38 6.49 -10.78
N LEU A 42 -8.46 6.49 -9.82
CA LEU A 42 -7.03 6.45 -10.10
C LEU A 42 -6.59 5.07 -10.61
N LYS A 43 -7.35 4.01 -10.33
CA LYS A 43 -6.99 2.64 -10.72
C LYS A 43 -6.83 2.48 -12.23
N ILE A 44 -7.65 3.13 -13.05
CA ILE A 44 -7.61 3.00 -14.51
C ILE A 44 -6.28 3.50 -15.08
N GLU A 45 -5.87 4.72 -14.69
CA GLU A 45 -4.60 5.27 -15.17
C GLU A 45 -3.40 4.59 -14.52
N TRP A 46 -3.52 4.17 -13.26
CA TRP A 46 -2.47 3.36 -12.63
C TRP A 46 -2.27 2.03 -13.37
N ASP A 47 -3.35 1.31 -13.70
CA ASP A 47 -3.28 0.03 -14.42
C ASP A 47 -2.61 0.21 -15.78
N LYS A 48 -2.93 1.29 -16.49
CA LYS A 48 -2.28 1.63 -17.75
C LYS A 48 -0.77 1.83 -17.58
N ILE A 49 -0.37 2.69 -16.65
CA ILE A 49 1.05 3.00 -16.40
C ILE A 49 1.81 1.73 -15.99
N ILE A 50 1.26 0.94 -15.07
CA ILE A 50 1.92 -0.27 -14.60
C ILE A 50 2.02 -1.32 -15.70
N ASN A 51 0.98 -1.50 -16.52
CA ASN A 51 1.05 -2.43 -17.65
C ASN A 51 2.10 -2.01 -18.69
N GLU A 52 2.20 -0.71 -19.00
CA GLU A 52 3.22 -0.16 -19.89
C GLU A 52 4.64 -0.40 -19.33
N VAL A 53 4.86 -0.07 -18.06
CA VAL A 53 6.16 -0.23 -17.38
C VAL A 53 6.59 -1.71 -17.28
N LEU A 54 5.67 -2.61 -16.91
CA LEU A 54 5.97 -4.04 -16.82
C LEU A 54 6.29 -4.62 -18.19
N SER A 55 5.54 -4.23 -19.23
CA SER A 55 5.79 -4.64 -20.60
C SER A 55 7.16 -4.17 -21.10
N GLU A 56 7.51 -2.90 -20.89
CA GLU A 56 8.84 -2.34 -21.23
C GLU A 56 9.96 -3.08 -20.49
N ALA A 57 9.74 -3.43 -19.23
CA ALA A 57 10.68 -4.18 -18.41
C ALA A 57 10.71 -5.69 -18.72
N THR A 58 9.89 -6.18 -19.66
CA THR A 58 9.72 -7.60 -20.02
C THR A 58 9.20 -8.49 -18.86
N LEU A 59 8.50 -7.90 -17.90
CA LEU A 59 7.96 -8.56 -16.71
C LEU A 59 6.48 -8.92 -16.90
N ASN A 60 6.05 -9.96 -16.19
CA ASN A 60 4.66 -10.38 -16.18
C ASN A 60 3.89 -9.66 -15.06
N ARG A 61 2.67 -9.22 -15.38
CA ARG A 61 1.74 -8.71 -14.38
C ARG A 61 1.12 -9.87 -13.59
N PRO A 62 1.18 -9.86 -12.25
CA PRO A 62 0.48 -10.86 -11.43
C PRO A 62 -1.03 -10.72 -11.54
N GLU A 63 -1.75 -11.81 -11.27
CA GLU A 63 -3.21 -11.80 -11.20
C GLU A 63 -3.71 -11.06 -9.95
N ASP A 64 -4.86 -10.40 -10.08
CA ASP A 64 -5.53 -9.72 -8.97
C ASP A 64 -6.24 -10.78 -8.09
N ALA A 65 -5.46 -11.50 -7.27
CA ALA A 65 -5.91 -12.60 -6.42
C ALA A 65 -5.51 -12.40 -4.96
N ASN A 66 -6.43 -12.72 -4.03
CA ASN A 66 -6.20 -12.66 -2.58
C ASN A 66 -5.56 -11.35 -2.10
N MET A 67 -6.19 -10.22 -2.40
CA MET A 67 -5.70 -8.89 -2.06
C MET A 67 -6.18 -8.48 -0.66
N PRO A 68 -5.37 -8.63 0.41
CA PRO A 68 -5.79 -8.22 1.75
C PRO A 68 -5.96 -6.70 1.84
N THR A 69 -6.85 -6.28 2.71
CA THR A 69 -7.09 -4.89 3.07
C THR A 69 -7.24 -4.76 4.59
N GLY A 70 -7.37 -3.54 5.08
CA GLY A 70 -7.68 -3.21 6.47
C GLY A 70 -6.61 -2.38 7.16
N GLY A 71 -5.49 -2.09 6.49
CA GLY A 71 -4.44 -1.21 7.01
C GLY A 71 -4.98 0.17 7.39
N ARG A 72 -5.87 0.74 6.57
CA ARG A 72 -6.56 2.01 6.87
C ARG A 72 -7.59 1.91 8.01
N GLN A 73 -7.91 0.71 8.46
CA GLN A 73 -8.81 0.41 9.59
C GLN A 73 -8.03 -0.09 10.83
N GLY A 74 -6.69 -0.04 10.81
CA GLY A 74 -5.85 -0.51 11.91
C GLY A 74 -5.62 -2.02 11.94
N ILE A 75 -6.06 -2.75 10.91
CA ILE A 75 -5.83 -4.19 10.74
C ILE A 75 -4.58 -4.37 9.88
N HIS A 76 -3.43 -4.44 10.54
CA HIS A 76 -2.14 -4.52 9.87
C HIS A 76 -1.61 -5.95 9.80
N THR A 77 -0.64 -6.17 8.91
CA THR A 77 0.19 -7.37 8.93
C THR A 77 1.00 -7.46 10.23
N GLU A 78 1.54 -8.64 10.52
CA GLU A 78 2.42 -8.88 11.67
C GLU A 78 3.66 -7.97 11.70
N HIS A 79 4.05 -7.41 10.56
CA HIS A 79 5.24 -6.57 10.43
C HIS A 79 5.13 -5.25 11.22
N LEU A 80 3.95 -4.62 11.28
CA LEU A 80 3.83 -3.29 11.90
C LEU A 80 4.12 -3.33 13.40
N GLY A 81 3.69 -4.39 14.10
CA GLY A 81 3.93 -4.53 15.54
C GLY A 81 5.42 -4.53 15.89
N HIS A 82 6.22 -5.27 15.13
CA HIS A 82 7.68 -5.30 15.28
C HIS A 82 8.30 -3.93 15.00
N LEU A 83 7.89 -3.28 13.91
CA LEU A 83 8.40 -1.95 13.55
C LEU A 83 8.11 -0.91 14.64
N LEU A 84 6.90 -0.88 15.18
CA LEU A 84 6.51 0.07 16.22
C LEU A 84 7.21 -0.21 17.55
N SER A 85 7.49 -1.48 17.87
CA SER A 85 8.25 -1.84 19.07
C SER A 85 9.62 -1.18 19.07
N ASP A 86 10.34 -1.28 17.94
CA ASP A 86 11.68 -0.69 17.80
C ASP A 86 11.62 0.83 17.69
N MET A 87 10.72 1.35 16.85
CA MET A 87 10.58 2.79 16.59
C MET A 87 10.18 3.58 17.85
N GLN A 88 9.33 3.00 18.70
CA GLN A 88 8.77 3.69 19.86
C GLN A 88 9.47 3.32 21.17
N TYR A 89 10.52 2.50 21.14
CA TYR A 89 11.19 2.02 22.36
C TYR A 89 11.60 3.17 23.28
N LEU A 90 12.38 4.14 22.78
CA LEU A 90 12.93 5.22 23.59
C LEU A 90 11.82 6.11 24.18
N GLN A 91 10.86 6.51 23.35
CA GLN A 91 9.72 7.32 23.77
C GLN A 91 8.85 6.61 24.82
N ARG A 92 8.67 5.28 24.71
CA ARG A 92 7.90 4.50 25.69
C ARG A 92 8.66 4.27 26.99
N ALA A 93 9.99 4.13 26.93
CA ALA A 93 10.83 3.97 28.11
C ALA A 93 11.03 5.29 28.89
N TYR A 94 11.07 6.42 28.19
CA TYR A 94 11.33 7.75 28.76
C TYR A 94 10.33 8.80 28.21
N PRO A 95 9.04 8.74 28.57
CA PRO A 95 8.01 9.56 27.93
C PRO A 95 8.18 11.07 28.08
N ASP A 96 8.80 11.54 29.17
CA ASP A 96 8.99 12.96 29.48
C ASP A 96 10.37 13.50 29.08
N ALA A 97 11.20 12.69 28.43
CA ALA A 97 12.50 13.15 27.98
C ALA A 97 12.36 14.09 26.76
N THR A 98 13.23 15.08 26.72
CA THR A 98 13.27 16.10 25.66
C THR A 98 14.37 15.75 24.66
N TRP A 99 14.04 15.73 23.37
CA TRP A 99 14.92 15.45 22.22
C TRP A 99 14.68 16.45 21.10
#